data_AF-A0A8K0TJ59-F1
#
_entry.id   AF-A0A8K0TJ59-F1
#
_cell.length_a   1.000
_cell.length_b   1.000
_cell.length_c   1.000
_cell.angle_alpha   90.00
_cell.angle_beta   90.00
_cell.angle_gamma   90.00
#
_symmetry.space_group_name_H-M   'P 1'
#
loop_
_entity.id
_entity.type
_entity.pdbx_description
1 polymer ?
#
loop_
_entity_poly.entity_id
_entity_poly.type
_entity_poly.pdbx_seq_one_letter_code
_entity_poly.pdbx_strand_id
1 'polypeptide(L)'
;MGKRQLPSSAEIAASLRQTESASKRRDAISYFGKAIRKADLFQPTWDAVGGAQGLAKTMSEFSLRDLDSMCSCLGQSSGAMGAVTERRAALAELVKTLYDDTYDVRPVHSYYKNIIPACDHQVFEAFEAQSGVQWTRSQKKRVFFTHRDELRPKFLVDLVSPEGEPVSF
;
A
#
# COMPACT_ATOMS: atom_id res chain seq x y z
N MET A 1 28.61 9.32 -8.73
CA MET A 1 27.45 8.45 -9.08
C MET A 1 26.26 9.36 -9.40
N GLY A 2 25.85 9.45 -10.67
CA GLY A 2 24.74 10.30 -11.10
C GLY A 2 23.41 9.80 -10.50
N LYS A 3 22.55 10.72 -10.04
CA LYS A 3 21.18 10.38 -9.64
C LYS A 3 20.50 9.72 -10.85
N ARG A 4 20.12 8.44 -10.77
CA ARG A 4 19.32 7.81 -11.81
C ARG A 4 18.02 8.61 -11.95
N GLN A 5 17.79 9.14 -13.14
CA GLN A 5 16.52 9.76 -13.50
C GLN A 5 15.41 8.74 -13.34
N LEU A 6 14.28 9.16 -12.76
CA LEU A 6 13.11 8.30 -12.67
C LEU A 6 12.56 8.09 -14.09
N PRO A 7 12.27 6.86 -14.52
CA PRO A 7 11.58 6.63 -15.80
C PRO A 7 10.22 7.31 -15.80
N SER A 8 9.67 7.53 -16.99
CA SER A 8 8.31 8.04 -17.15
C SER A 8 7.27 7.07 -16.59
N SER A 9 6.07 7.58 -16.25
CA SER A 9 4.95 6.76 -15.78
C SER A 9 4.59 5.62 -16.73
N ALA A 10 4.66 5.87 -18.05
CA ALA A 10 4.40 4.86 -19.07
C ALA A 10 5.48 3.76 -19.11
N GLU A 11 6.76 4.12 -18.98
CA GLU A 11 7.86 3.14 -18.93
C GLU A 11 7.79 2.28 -17.67
N ILE A 12 7.41 2.88 -16.53
CA ILE A 12 7.16 2.14 -15.28
C ILE A 12 6.04 1.13 -15.50
N ALA A 13 4.89 1.56 -16.03
CA ALA A 13 3.74 0.68 -16.24
C ALA A 13 4.04 -0.46 -17.24
N ALA A 14 4.72 -0.17 -18.36
CA ALA A 14 5.15 -1.19 -19.31
C ALA A 14 6.13 -2.20 -18.66
N SER A 15 7.06 -1.72 -17.84
CA SER A 15 8.05 -2.56 -17.15
C SER A 15 7.45 -3.40 -16.02
N LEU A 16 6.32 -2.98 -15.44
CA LEU A 16 5.55 -3.78 -14.50
C LEU A 16 4.80 -4.93 -15.21
N ARG A 17 4.21 -4.66 -16.37
CA ARG A 17 3.41 -5.64 -17.14
C ARG A 17 4.23 -6.67 -17.90
N GLN A 18 5.50 -6.41 -18.18
CA GLN A 18 6.33 -7.39 -18.89
C GLN A 18 6.68 -8.62 -18.02
N THR A 19 6.74 -9.78 -18.67
CA THR A 19 7.03 -11.07 -18.04
C THR A 19 8.47 -11.55 -18.30
N GLU A 20 9.17 -10.97 -19.26
CA GLU A 20 10.49 -11.38 -19.78
C GLU A 20 11.64 -11.26 -18.77
N SER A 21 11.56 -10.34 -17.80
CA SER A 21 12.65 -10.07 -16.87
C SER A 21 12.17 -9.73 -15.46
N ALA A 22 12.44 -10.64 -14.52
CA ALA A 22 12.19 -10.41 -13.09
C ALA A 22 12.99 -9.22 -12.54
N SER A 23 14.24 -9.04 -12.97
CA SER A 23 15.07 -7.91 -12.56
C SER A 23 14.47 -6.57 -13.00
N LYS A 24 14.02 -6.46 -14.26
CA LYS A 24 13.37 -5.23 -14.76
C LYS A 24 12.08 -4.94 -14.01
N ARG A 25 11.26 -5.96 -13.74
CA ARG A 25 10.02 -5.80 -12.98
C ARG A 25 10.28 -5.35 -11.54
N ARG A 26 11.28 -5.92 -10.87
CA ARG A 26 11.68 -5.48 -9.51
C ARG A 26 12.15 -4.03 -9.49
N ASP A 27 12.93 -3.61 -10.49
CA ASP A 27 13.33 -2.21 -10.63
C ASP A 27 12.11 -1.31 -10.88
N ALA A 28 11.16 -1.77 -11.71
CA ALA A 28 9.91 -1.06 -11.95
C ALA A 28 9.05 -0.91 -10.70
N ILE A 29 8.96 -1.94 -9.84
CA ILE A 29 8.29 -1.86 -8.52
C ILE A 29 8.93 -0.76 -7.67
N SER A 30 10.26 -0.70 -7.63
CA SER A 30 11.00 0.34 -6.91
C SER A 30 10.74 1.74 -7.47
N TYR A 31 10.70 1.88 -8.80
CA TYR A 31 10.39 3.16 -9.46
C TYR A 31 8.94 3.60 -9.25
N PHE A 32 8.00 2.67 -9.38
CA PHE A 32 6.58 2.88 -9.09
C PHE A 32 6.39 3.39 -7.67
N GLY A 33 6.98 2.72 -6.69
CA GLY A 33 7.00 3.12 -5.29
C GLY A 33 7.49 4.54 -5.02
N LYS A 34 8.53 4.96 -5.75
CA LYS A 34 9.07 6.32 -5.66
C LYS A 34 8.14 7.33 -6.31
N ALA A 35 7.50 6.98 -7.43
CA ALA A 35 6.60 7.85 -8.17
C ALA A 35 5.32 8.15 -7.38
N ILE A 36 4.66 7.13 -6.82
CA ILE A 36 3.41 7.29 -6.07
C ILE A 36 3.54 8.10 -4.77
N ARG A 37 4.77 8.31 -4.30
CA ARG A 37 5.07 9.13 -3.11
C ARG A 37 5.23 10.61 -3.43
N LYS A 38 5.30 10.97 -4.72
CA LYS A 38 5.50 12.34 -5.20
C LYS A 38 4.18 12.90 -5.73
N ALA A 39 3.84 14.12 -5.32
CA ALA A 39 2.55 14.73 -5.68
C ALA A 39 2.37 14.89 -7.20
N ASP A 40 3.43 15.29 -7.91
CA ASP A 40 3.44 15.54 -9.35
C ASP A 40 3.41 14.27 -10.20
N LEU A 41 3.81 13.13 -9.63
CA LEU A 41 3.89 11.86 -10.35
C LEU A 41 2.86 10.82 -9.91
N PHE A 42 2.16 11.05 -8.81
CA PHE A 42 1.17 10.10 -8.30
C PHE A 42 0.11 9.79 -9.35
N GLN A 43 -0.68 10.79 -9.75
CA GLN A 43 -1.81 10.58 -10.66
C GLN A 43 -1.37 10.02 -12.02
N PRO A 44 -0.36 10.59 -12.72
CA PRO A 44 0.10 10.06 -14.00
C PRO A 44 0.58 8.60 -13.92
N THR A 45 1.21 8.21 -12.81
CA THR A 45 1.70 6.84 -12.62
C THR A 45 0.57 5.87 -12.28
N TRP A 46 -0.38 6.31 -11.46
CA TRP A 46 -1.57 5.52 -11.12
C TRP A 46 -2.45 5.27 -12.35
N ASP A 47 -2.66 6.29 -13.18
CA ASP A 47 -3.41 6.16 -14.44
C ASP A 47 -2.68 5.27 -15.44
N ALA A 48 -1.35 5.38 -15.53
CA ALA A 48 -0.55 4.56 -16.45
C ALA A 48 -0.66 3.06 -16.16
N VAL A 49 -0.83 2.66 -14.88
CA VAL A 49 -1.09 1.26 -14.51
C VAL A 49 -2.55 0.85 -14.69
N GLY A 50 -3.45 1.79 -14.98
CA GLY A 50 -4.89 1.56 -15.16
C GLY A 50 -5.68 1.66 -13.86
N GLY A 51 -5.21 2.47 -12.91
CA GLY A 51 -5.84 2.63 -11.59
C GLY A 51 -5.78 1.36 -10.74
N ALA A 52 -6.70 1.25 -9.79
CA ALA A 52 -6.80 0.11 -8.88
C ALA A 52 -7.00 -1.22 -9.63
N GLN A 53 -7.96 -1.27 -10.56
CA GLN A 53 -8.25 -2.47 -11.36
C GLN A 53 -7.08 -2.89 -12.24
N GLY A 54 -6.46 -1.95 -12.96
CA GLY A 54 -5.33 -2.26 -13.84
C GLY A 54 -4.11 -2.76 -13.05
N LEU A 55 -3.86 -2.18 -11.87
CA LEU A 55 -2.80 -2.64 -10.98
C LEU A 55 -3.12 -4.01 -10.38
N ALA A 56 -4.34 -4.25 -9.91
CA ALA A 56 -4.77 -5.55 -9.36
C ALA A 56 -4.60 -6.68 -10.40
N LYS A 57 -5.05 -6.44 -11.64
CA LYS A 57 -4.83 -7.37 -12.76
C LYS A 57 -3.34 -7.61 -13.03
N THR A 58 -2.50 -6.57 -12.95
CA THR A 58 -1.05 -6.71 -13.12
C THR A 58 -0.43 -7.52 -11.97
N MET A 59 -0.93 -7.35 -10.75
CA MET A 59 -0.44 -8.05 -9.55
C MET A 59 -0.78 -9.56 -9.55
N SER A 60 -1.89 -9.99 -10.18
CA SER A 60 -2.21 -11.41 -10.27
C SER A 60 -1.17 -12.20 -11.10
N GLU A 61 -0.50 -11.53 -12.04
CA GLU A 61 0.57 -12.10 -12.86
C GLU A 61 1.95 -12.10 -12.16
N PHE A 62 2.09 -11.42 -11.02
CA PHE A 62 3.37 -11.32 -10.30
C PHE A 62 3.75 -12.64 -9.63
N SER A 63 5.06 -12.88 -9.51
CA SER A 63 5.56 -13.89 -8.57
C SER A 63 5.22 -13.46 -7.12
N LEU A 64 5.14 -14.41 -6.18
CA LEU A 64 4.89 -14.08 -4.77
C LEU A 64 5.93 -13.10 -4.20
N ARG A 65 7.19 -13.18 -4.67
CA ARG A 65 8.26 -12.25 -4.27
C ARG A 65 8.03 -10.83 -4.80
N ASP A 66 7.60 -10.71 -6.04
CA ASP A 66 7.28 -9.40 -6.64
C ASP A 66 6.02 -8.82 -5.98
N LEU A 67 5.04 -9.66 -5.68
CA LEU A 67 3.82 -9.29 -4.98
C LEU A 67 4.10 -8.74 -3.58
N ASP A 68 4.93 -9.45 -2.79
CA ASP A 68 5.36 -9.00 -1.47
C ASP A 68 6.11 -7.66 -1.55
N SER A 69 7.02 -7.53 -2.53
CA SER A 69 7.77 -6.30 -2.78
C SER A 69 6.85 -5.13 -3.12
N MET A 70 5.84 -5.36 -3.98
CA MET A 70 4.84 -4.37 -4.35
C MET A 70 3.99 -3.95 -3.15
N CYS A 71 3.39 -4.90 -2.43
CA CYS A 71 2.54 -4.62 -1.27
C CYS A 71 3.30 -3.88 -0.15
N SER A 72 4.54 -4.30 0.09
CA SER A 72 5.43 -3.62 1.05
C SER A 72 5.71 -2.18 0.63
N CYS A 73 5.94 -1.94 -0.66
CA CYS A 73 6.22 -0.61 -1.20
C CYS A 73 5.01 0.32 -1.09
N LEU A 74 3.82 -0.18 -1.45
CA LEU A 74 2.55 0.53 -1.30
C LEU A 74 2.30 0.91 0.16
N GLY A 75 2.47 -0.04 1.10
CA GLY A 75 2.33 0.23 2.52
C GLY A 75 3.34 1.25 3.07
N GLN A 76 4.54 1.33 2.50
CA GLN A 76 5.55 2.33 2.87
C GLN A 76 5.22 3.74 2.38
N SER A 77 4.25 3.88 1.45
CA SER A 77 3.81 5.18 0.96
C SER A 77 2.97 5.95 1.99
N SER A 78 2.45 5.29 3.02
CA SER A 78 1.68 5.85 4.16
C SER A 78 2.22 7.20 4.66
N GLY A 79 3.54 7.28 4.91
CA GLY A 79 4.19 8.48 5.45
C GLY A 79 4.58 9.57 4.43
N ALA A 80 4.21 9.44 3.14
CA ALA A 80 4.54 10.45 2.14
C ALA A 80 3.51 11.60 2.14
N MET A 81 3.99 12.84 2.12
CA MET A 81 3.13 14.05 2.19
C MET A 81 2.53 14.46 0.84
N GLY A 82 3.02 13.94 -0.28
CA GLY A 82 2.49 14.26 -1.61
C GLY A 82 1.20 13.48 -1.91
N ALA A 83 0.17 14.17 -2.44
CA ALA A 83 -1.11 13.58 -2.85
C ALA A 83 -1.70 12.63 -1.79
N VAL A 84 -1.68 13.03 -0.50
CA VAL A 84 -2.06 12.14 0.62
C VAL A 84 -3.48 11.64 0.47
N THR A 85 -4.42 12.54 0.20
CA THR A 85 -5.86 12.22 0.12
C THR A 85 -6.14 11.30 -1.06
N GLU A 86 -5.63 11.67 -2.24
CA GLU A 86 -5.80 10.92 -3.49
C GLU A 86 -5.15 9.54 -3.38
N ARG A 87 -3.94 9.47 -2.82
CA ARG A 87 -3.24 8.21 -2.61
C ARG A 87 -3.96 7.29 -1.64
N ARG A 88 -4.44 7.80 -0.49
CA ARG A 88 -5.17 6.97 0.49
C ARG A 88 -6.42 6.37 -0.12
N ALA A 89 -7.20 7.19 -0.84
CA ALA A 89 -8.41 6.74 -1.53
C ALA A 89 -8.09 5.68 -2.61
N ALA A 90 -7.06 5.92 -3.42
CA ALA A 90 -6.61 4.98 -4.45
C ALA A 90 -6.13 3.63 -3.88
N LEU A 91 -5.40 3.66 -2.76
CA LEU A 91 -4.96 2.42 -2.08
C LEU A 91 -6.13 1.70 -1.40
N ALA A 92 -7.10 2.43 -0.86
CA ALA A 92 -8.34 1.87 -0.34
C ALA A 92 -9.14 1.16 -1.45
N GLU A 93 -9.28 1.79 -2.62
CA GLU A 93 -9.91 1.19 -3.80
C GLU A 93 -9.16 -0.07 -4.26
N LEU A 94 -7.82 -0.01 -4.31
CA LEU A 94 -6.99 -1.18 -4.65
C LEU A 94 -7.22 -2.33 -3.67
N VAL A 95 -7.23 -2.07 -2.36
CA VAL A 95 -7.46 -3.11 -1.36
C VAL A 95 -8.83 -3.76 -1.56
N LYS A 96 -9.90 -2.96 -1.71
CA LYS A 96 -11.24 -3.50 -1.97
C LYS A 96 -11.23 -4.39 -3.21
N THR A 97 -10.64 -3.89 -4.29
CA THR A 97 -10.47 -4.67 -5.53
C THR A 97 -9.75 -5.99 -5.26
N LEU A 98 -8.59 -5.98 -4.60
CA LEU A 98 -7.78 -7.18 -4.36
C LEU A 98 -8.46 -8.23 -3.46
N TYR A 99 -9.35 -7.84 -2.56
CA TYR A 99 -10.08 -8.75 -1.68
C TYR A 99 -11.41 -9.22 -2.27
N ASP A 100 -12.02 -8.42 -3.15
CA ASP A 100 -13.23 -8.80 -3.89
C ASP A 100 -12.89 -9.63 -5.15
N ASP A 101 -11.65 -9.55 -5.63
CA ASP A 101 -11.26 -10.13 -6.92
C ASP A 101 -11.20 -11.66 -6.93
N THR A 102 -11.41 -12.20 -8.12
CA THR A 102 -11.24 -13.62 -8.45
C THR A 102 -10.01 -13.88 -9.33
N TYR A 103 -9.28 -12.84 -9.77
CA TYR A 103 -8.11 -13.03 -10.65
C TYR A 103 -6.99 -13.84 -10.01
N ASP A 104 -6.86 -13.79 -8.67
CA ASP A 104 -5.78 -14.46 -7.96
C ASP A 104 -6.31 -15.53 -7.01
N VAL A 105 -6.26 -16.79 -7.46
CA VAL A 105 -6.68 -17.96 -6.66
C VAL A 105 -5.65 -18.36 -5.60
N ARG A 106 -4.50 -17.69 -5.54
CA ARG A 106 -3.43 -18.02 -4.59
C ARG A 106 -3.79 -17.48 -3.21
N PRO A 107 -3.27 -18.07 -2.12
CA PRO A 107 -3.47 -17.56 -0.76
C PRO A 107 -2.59 -16.32 -0.51
N VAL A 108 -2.89 -15.19 -1.15
CA VAL A 108 -2.06 -13.98 -1.17
C VAL A 108 -2.54 -12.85 -0.26
N HIS A 109 -3.68 -13.02 0.41
CA HIS A 109 -4.24 -12.02 1.33
C HIS A 109 -3.25 -11.58 2.41
N SER A 110 -2.35 -12.48 2.84
CA SER A 110 -1.29 -12.17 3.80
C SER A 110 -0.31 -11.10 3.31
N TYR A 111 -0.19 -10.86 2.01
CA TYR A 111 0.62 -9.78 1.44
C TYR A 111 -0.18 -8.48 1.35
N TYR A 112 -1.45 -8.55 0.97
CA TYR A 112 -2.33 -7.38 0.82
C TYR A 112 -2.51 -6.61 2.12
N LYS A 113 -2.48 -7.29 3.27
CA LYS A 113 -2.49 -6.65 4.60
C LYS A 113 -1.40 -5.58 4.79
N ASN A 114 -0.30 -5.63 4.02
CA ASN A 114 0.76 -4.63 4.09
C ASN A 114 0.35 -3.28 3.52
N ILE A 115 -0.68 -3.22 2.68
CA ILE A 115 -1.20 -2.01 2.05
C ILE A 115 -2.12 -1.26 3.03
N ILE A 116 -2.89 -1.98 3.85
CA ILE A 116 -3.94 -1.46 4.75
C ILE A 116 -3.52 -0.23 5.56
N PRO A 117 -2.31 -0.17 6.20
CA PRO A 117 -1.90 1.02 6.95
C PRO A 117 -1.71 2.30 6.13
N ALA A 118 -1.74 2.22 4.79
CA ALA A 118 -1.61 3.36 3.89
C ALA A 118 -2.95 3.77 3.24
N CYS A 119 -4.03 3.05 3.52
CA CYS A 119 -5.39 3.36 3.07
C CYS A 119 -5.98 4.54 3.86
N ASP A 120 -7.20 4.93 3.50
CA ASP A 120 -8.01 5.79 4.37
C ASP A 120 -8.40 5.10 5.69
N HIS A 121 -8.81 5.90 6.66
CA HIS A 121 -9.13 5.41 8.01
C HIS A 121 -10.31 4.44 8.02
N GLN A 122 -11.30 4.66 7.15
CA GLN A 122 -12.49 3.83 7.09
C GLN A 122 -12.17 2.39 6.66
N VAL A 123 -11.32 2.22 5.63
CA VAL A 123 -10.87 0.88 5.21
C VAL A 123 -9.99 0.23 6.26
N PHE A 124 -9.15 1.00 6.94
CA PHE A 124 -8.34 0.50 8.05
C PHE A 124 -9.22 -0.07 9.18
N GLU A 125 -10.19 0.70 9.68
CA GLU A 125 -11.07 0.27 10.78
C GLU A 125 -11.94 -0.93 10.39
N ALA A 126 -12.50 -0.92 9.17
CA ALA A 126 -13.30 -2.03 8.68
C ALA A 126 -12.49 -3.33 8.61
N PHE A 127 -11.23 -3.23 8.15
CA PHE A 127 -10.33 -4.39 8.08
C PHE A 127 -9.95 -4.89 9.47
N GLU A 128 -9.62 -4.00 10.41
CA GLU A 128 -9.24 -4.38 11.77
C GLU A 128 -10.38 -5.09 12.50
N ALA A 129 -11.61 -4.56 12.39
CA ALA A 129 -12.81 -5.17 12.98
C ALA A 129 -13.10 -6.59 12.45
N GLN A 130 -12.80 -6.85 11.18
CA GLN A 130 -13.10 -8.14 10.53
C GLN A 130 -12.00 -9.19 10.72
N SER A 131 -10.74 -8.76 10.83
CA SER A 131 -9.59 -9.65 10.60
C SER A 131 -8.90 -10.12 11.88
N GLY A 132 -9.12 -9.47 13.03
CA GLY A 132 -8.44 -9.80 14.29
C GLY A 132 -6.90 -9.75 14.18
N VAL A 133 -6.38 -8.96 13.23
CA VAL A 133 -4.98 -9.00 12.82
C VAL A 133 -4.07 -8.42 13.89
N GLN A 134 -3.03 -9.18 14.24
CA GLN A 134 -1.94 -8.70 15.07
C GLN A 134 -0.93 -7.91 14.21
N TRP A 135 -0.95 -6.60 14.35
CA TRP A 135 -0.01 -5.71 13.66
C TRP A 135 1.41 -5.84 14.20
N THR A 136 2.39 -5.95 13.31
CA THR A 136 3.81 -5.82 13.68
C THR A 136 4.12 -4.42 14.20
N ARG A 137 5.18 -4.27 15.00
CA ARG A 137 5.62 -2.96 15.52
C ARG A 137 5.80 -1.90 14.42
N SER A 138 6.32 -2.31 13.26
CA SER A 138 6.50 -1.44 12.10
C SER A 138 5.18 -1.00 11.48
N GLN A 139 4.17 -1.89 11.44
CA GLN A 139 2.82 -1.56 10.95
C GLN A 139 2.09 -0.64 11.95
N LYS A 140 2.13 -0.96 13.26
CA LYS A 140 1.58 -0.09 14.31
C LYS A 140 2.11 1.34 14.22
N LYS A 141 3.42 1.49 14.00
CA LYS A 141 4.06 2.80 13.79
C LYS A 141 3.46 3.52 12.58
N ARG A 142 3.26 2.84 11.44
CA ARG A 142 2.69 3.45 10.22
C ARG A 142 1.23 3.85 10.41
N VAL A 143 0.43 2.98 11.00
CA VAL A 143 -0.98 3.23 11.34
C VAL A 143 -1.08 4.51 12.18
N PHE A 144 -0.29 4.59 13.27
CA PHE A 144 -0.28 5.76 14.14
C PHE A 144 0.11 7.06 13.41
N PHE A 145 1.10 7.03 12.51
CA PHE A 145 1.48 8.23 11.77
C PHE A 145 0.47 8.62 10.69
N THR A 146 -0.25 7.64 10.13
CA THR A 146 -1.21 7.86 9.04
C THR A 146 -2.52 8.37 9.59
N HIS A 147 -3.02 7.76 10.66
CA HIS A 147 -4.31 8.07 11.28
C HIS A 147 -4.11 8.78 12.62
N ARG A 148 -3.10 9.67 12.69
CA ARG A 148 -2.71 10.32 13.94
C ARG A 148 -3.88 11.05 14.57
N ASP A 149 -4.64 11.78 13.76
CA ASP A 149 -5.69 12.65 14.26
C ASP A 149 -6.88 11.82 14.78
N GLU A 150 -7.17 10.71 14.11
CA GLU A 150 -8.25 9.79 14.45
C GLU A 150 -7.90 8.87 15.64
N LEU A 151 -6.64 8.44 15.76
CA LEU A 151 -6.18 7.52 16.81
C LEU A 151 -5.64 8.23 18.05
N ARG A 152 -5.35 9.53 17.99
CA ARG A 152 -4.85 10.31 19.14
C ARG A 152 -5.78 10.24 20.36
N PRO A 153 -7.11 10.33 20.24
CA PRO A 153 -8.01 10.18 21.39
C PRO A 153 -7.88 8.79 22.03
N LYS A 154 -7.87 7.71 21.23
CA LYS A 154 -7.71 6.33 21.72
C LYS A 154 -6.38 6.16 22.48
N PHE A 155 -5.29 6.68 21.91
CA PHE A 155 -3.96 6.61 22.53
C PHE A 155 -3.84 7.43 23.83
N LEU A 156 -4.53 8.57 23.94
CA LEU A 156 -4.53 9.37 25.16
C LEU A 156 -5.31 8.71 26.29
N VAL A 157 -6.38 7.97 25.99
CA VAL A 157 -7.14 7.19 26.98
C VAL A 157 -6.27 6.07 27.58
N ASP A 158 -5.46 5.39 26.77
CA ASP A 158 -4.50 4.36 27.22
C ASP A 158 -3.44 4.90 28.17
N LEU A 159 -2.84 6.05 27.87
CA LEU A 159 -1.80 6.64 28.71
C LEU A 159 -2.31 7.00 30.12
N VAL A 160 -3.63 7.18 30.26
CA VAL A 160 -4.27 7.56 31.52
C VAL A 160 -4.87 6.34 32.27
N SER A 161 -5.00 5.19 31.60
CA SER A 161 -5.58 3.95 32.18
C SER A 161 -4.60 2.78 32.09
N PRO A 162 -3.69 2.59 33.07
CA PRO A 162 -2.63 1.58 33.00
C PRO A 162 -3.10 0.13 33.25
N GLU A 163 -4.39 -0.13 33.47
CA GLU A 163 -4.95 -1.47 33.61
C GLU A 163 -6.00 -1.73 32.51
N GLY A 164 -5.58 -2.39 31.43
CA GLY A 164 -6.45 -2.82 30.34
C GLY A 164 -5.66 -3.51 29.23
N GLU A 165 -6.22 -4.58 28.67
CA GLU A 165 -5.61 -5.46 27.66
C GLU A 165 -4.89 -4.74 26.49
N PRO A 166 -3.92 -5.41 25.84
CA PRO A 166 -3.19 -4.83 24.72
C PRO A 166 -4.15 -4.38 23.60
N VAL A 167 -4.18 -3.07 23.36
CA VAL A 167 -5.04 -2.44 22.36
C VAL A 167 -4.72 -2.93 20.95
N SER A 168 -5.70 -3.60 20.35
CA SER A 168 -5.96 -3.57 18.91
C SER A 168 -6.42 -2.16 18.53
N PHE A 169 -5.94 -1.60 17.43
CA PHE A 169 -6.19 -0.19 17.07
C PHE A 169 -7.67 0.07 16.71
#